data_AF-A0A1P8EN59-F1
#
_entry.id   AF-A0A1P8EN59-F1
#
_cell.length_a   1.000
_cell.length_b   1.000
_cell.length_c   1.000
_cell.angle_alpha   90.00
_cell.angle_beta   90.00
_cell.angle_gamma   90.00
#
_symmetry.space_group_name_H-M   'P 1'
#
loop_
_entity.id
_entity.type
_entity.pdbx_description
1 polymer ?
#
loop_
_entity_poly.entity_id
_entity_poly.type
_entity_poly.pdbx_seq_one_letter_code
_entity_poly.pdbx_strand_id
1 'polypeptide(L)'
;MNEPSKYCISIFVRIGWLFIPFIQNTFAALAKNPDPAISVFRNENIRTVAASYSDVLLMICCLIFLILFTTIGYFFPTPQYGPKPYPKIIKILISVSCGILAFIYYLHTEKVINFAAIFWVAGVSFVSPATIHLIHAAAIKLAGTKTNVTDEDLKKINESFRRREEE
;
A
#
# COMPACT_ATOMS: atom_id res chain seq x y z
N MET A 1 -16.95 -3.36 -18.79
CA MET A 1 -16.13 -3.21 -17.57
C MET A 1 -15.58 -4.59 -17.21
N ASN A 2 -14.28 -4.83 -17.42
CA ASN A 2 -13.68 -6.17 -17.32
C ASN A 2 -13.75 -6.72 -15.88
N GLU A 3 -14.06 -8.01 -15.71
CA GLU A 3 -14.13 -8.69 -14.41
C GLU A 3 -12.99 -8.36 -13.42
N PRO A 4 -11.70 -8.34 -13.81
CA PRO A 4 -10.62 -7.98 -12.88
C PRO A 4 -10.74 -6.58 -12.26
N SER A 5 -11.40 -5.63 -12.94
CA SER A 5 -11.60 -4.28 -12.38
C SER A 5 -12.63 -4.27 -11.25
N LYS A 6 -13.66 -5.14 -11.33
CA LYS A 6 -14.66 -5.30 -10.26
C LYS A 6 -14.02 -5.87 -9.00
N TYR A 7 -13.11 -6.83 -9.14
CA TYR A 7 -12.36 -7.38 -8.01
C TYR A 7 -11.40 -6.36 -7.38
N CYS A 8 -10.74 -5.53 -8.20
CA CYS A 8 -9.91 -4.43 -7.68
C CYS A 8 -10.73 -3.45 -6.84
N ILE A 9 -11.86 -2.98 -7.36
CA ILE A 9 -12.74 -2.04 -6.65
C ILE A 9 -13.29 -2.70 -5.38
N SER A 10 -13.72 -3.97 -5.45
CA SER A 10 -14.15 -4.75 -4.30
C SER A 10 -13.06 -4.84 -3.22
N ILE A 11 -11.80 -5.10 -3.59
CA ILE A 11 -10.67 -5.17 -2.66
C ILE A 11 -10.37 -3.79 -2.06
N PHE A 12 -10.33 -2.72 -2.86
CA PHE A 12 -10.16 -1.36 -2.35
C PHE A 12 -11.29 -0.95 -1.40
N VAL A 13 -12.54 -1.30 -1.72
CA VAL A 13 -13.70 -1.06 -0.85
C VAL A 13 -13.60 -1.88 0.44
N ARG A 14 -13.16 -3.15 0.38
CA ARG A 14 -12.98 -4.02 1.56
C ARG A 14 -11.83 -3.56 2.46
N ILE A 15 -10.71 -3.14 1.86
CA ILE A 15 -9.59 -2.56 2.59
C ILE A 15 -10.01 -1.22 3.19
N GLY A 16 -10.70 -0.37 2.42
CA GLY A 16 -11.30 0.87 2.94
C GLY A 16 -12.26 0.60 4.11
N TRP A 17 -13.03 -0.49 4.05
CA TRP A 17 -13.89 -0.96 5.12
C TRP A 17 -13.15 -1.30 6.43
N LEU A 18 -11.93 -1.85 6.35
CA LEU A 18 -11.08 -2.07 7.53
C LEU A 18 -10.69 -0.75 8.22
N PHE A 19 -10.61 0.34 7.45
CA PHE A 19 -10.32 1.67 7.99
C PHE A 19 -11.57 2.43 8.44
N ILE A 20 -12.79 1.99 8.10
CA ILE A 20 -14.04 2.64 8.55
C ILE A 20 -14.11 2.80 10.08
N PRO A 21 -13.89 1.78 10.93
CA PRO A 21 -13.95 1.98 12.37
C PRO A 21 -12.88 2.97 12.87
N PHE A 22 -11.72 2.99 12.23
CA PHE A 22 -10.64 3.91 12.57
C PHE A 22 -10.97 5.36 12.16
N ILE A 23 -11.52 5.55 10.96
CA ILE A 23 -12.03 6.82 10.45
C ILE A 23 -13.21 7.30 11.31
N GLN A 24 -14.14 6.42 11.68
CA GLN A 24 -15.27 6.75 12.55
C GLN A 24 -14.81 7.18 13.93
N ASN A 25 -13.85 6.48 14.54
CA ASN A 25 -13.29 6.86 15.85
C ASN A 25 -12.54 8.19 15.79
N THR A 26 -11.81 8.43 14.70
CA THR A 26 -11.12 9.68 14.37
C THR A 26 -12.10 10.84 14.21
N PHE A 27 -13.15 10.67 13.42
CA PHE A 27 -14.19 11.68 13.22
C PHE A 27 -15.05 11.88 14.46
N ALA A 28 -15.31 10.83 15.26
CA ALA A 28 -16.04 10.94 16.52
C ALA A 28 -15.24 11.71 17.58
N ALA A 29 -13.92 11.56 17.60
CA ALA A 29 -13.03 12.37 18.44
C ALA A 29 -13.06 13.85 18.01
N LEU A 30 -13.14 14.12 16.70
CA LEU A 30 -13.22 15.46 16.14
C LEU A 30 -14.61 16.11 16.34
N ALA A 31 -15.69 15.35 16.19
CA ALA A 31 -17.07 15.82 16.32
C ALA A 31 -17.50 16.12 17.77
N LYS A 32 -16.74 15.64 18.75
CA LYS A 32 -17.02 15.88 20.18
C LYS A 32 -16.83 17.34 20.62
N ASN A 33 -16.24 18.20 19.77
CA ASN A 33 -16.13 19.64 19.99
C ASN A 33 -16.73 20.40 18.78
N PRO A 34 -18.04 20.70 18.82
CA PRO A 34 -18.75 21.26 17.68
C PRO A 34 -18.66 22.79 17.69
N ASP A 35 -17.59 23.33 17.12
CA ASP A 35 -17.69 24.70 16.60
C ASP A 35 -18.32 24.64 15.20
N PRO A 36 -19.24 25.56 14.86
CA PRO A 36 -20.06 25.47 13.66
C PRO A 36 -19.18 25.42 12.41
N ALA A 37 -19.43 24.46 11.52
CA ALA A 37 -18.61 24.09 10.36
C ALA A 37 -18.19 25.22 9.38
N ILE A 38 -18.74 26.44 9.54
CA ILE A 38 -18.40 27.65 8.78
C ILE A 38 -17.22 28.41 9.43
N SER A 39 -16.93 28.17 10.71
CA SER A 39 -15.81 28.75 11.45
C SER A 39 -14.50 27.95 11.28
N VAL A 40 -14.57 26.71 10.77
CA VAL A 40 -13.42 25.79 10.62
C VAL A 40 -12.37 26.29 9.63
N PHE A 41 -12.72 27.21 8.73
CA PHE A 41 -11.79 27.85 7.79
C PHE A 41 -11.19 29.18 8.28
N ARG A 42 -11.50 29.63 9.51
CA ARG A 42 -10.75 30.75 10.11
C ARG A 42 -9.40 30.25 10.59
N ASN A 43 -8.36 31.05 10.33
CA ASN A 43 -6.96 30.72 10.62
C ASN A 43 -6.74 30.30 12.09
N GLU A 44 -7.48 30.92 13.02
CA GLU A 44 -7.43 30.61 14.45
C GLU A 44 -8.01 29.23 14.76
N ASN A 45 -9.11 28.83 14.14
CA ASN A 45 -9.75 27.53 14.35
C ASN A 45 -8.97 26.41 13.66
N ILE A 46 -8.37 26.65 12.49
CA ILE A 46 -7.42 25.72 11.88
C ILE A 46 -6.25 25.47 12.83
N ARG A 47 -5.74 26.52 13.48
CA ARG A 47 -4.65 26.43 14.44
C ARG A 47 -5.04 25.65 15.70
N THR A 48 -6.24 25.89 16.22
CA THR A 48 -6.80 25.16 17.37
C THR A 48 -7.02 23.68 17.05
N VAL A 49 -7.61 23.37 15.90
CA VAL A 49 -7.81 21.99 15.44
C VAL A 49 -6.47 21.29 15.20
N ALA A 50 -5.49 21.96 14.58
CA ALA A 50 -4.15 21.43 14.40
C ALA A 50 -3.44 21.16 15.73
N ALA A 51 -3.61 22.03 16.73
CA ALA A 51 -3.01 21.87 18.05
C ALA A 51 -3.70 20.77 18.89
N SER A 52 -5.03 20.66 18.82
CA SER A 52 -5.81 19.71 19.61
C SER A 52 -5.91 18.31 19.01
N TYR A 53 -5.79 18.18 17.69
CA TYR A 53 -5.98 16.93 16.94
C TYR A 53 -4.80 16.60 16.00
N SER A 54 -3.59 17.06 16.34
CA SER A 54 -2.38 16.86 15.55
C SER A 54 -2.19 15.40 15.11
N ASP A 55 -2.26 14.46 16.05
CA ASP A 55 -2.04 13.04 15.76
C ASP A 55 -3.11 12.46 14.84
N VAL A 56 -4.36 12.88 15.04
CA VAL A 56 -5.50 12.44 14.23
C VAL A 56 -5.38 12.94 12.79
N LEU A 57 -4.99 14.20 12.60
CA LEU A 57 -4.72 14.77 11.28
C LEU A 57 -3.54 14.06 10.60
N LEU A 58 -2.47 13.80 11.33
CA LEU A 58 -1.30 13.08 10.80
C LEU A 58 -1.66 11.64 10.39
N MET A 59 -2.54 10.95 11.14
CA MET A 59 -3.06 9.63 10.77
C MET A 59 -3.88 9.68 9.47
N ILE A 60 -4.76 10.66 9.32
CA ILE A 60 -5.52 10.85 8.07
C ILE A 60 -4.55 11.11 6.90
N CYS A 61 -3.54 11.96 7.10
CA CYS A 61 -2.51 12.20 6.09
C CYS A 61 -1.76 10.91 5.70
N CYS A 62 -1.41 10.06 6.67
CA CYS A 62 -0.78 8.76 6.39
C CYS A 62 -1.68 7.88 5.50
N LEU A 63 -2.99 7.84 5.75
CA LEU A 63 -3.94 7.08 4.93
C LEU A 63 -4.06 7.63 3.51
N ILE A 64 -4.17 8.95 3.37
CA ILE A 64 -4.24 9.61 2.05
C ILE A 64 -2.97 9.32 1.25
N PHE A 65 -1.79 9.49 1.86
CA PHE A 65 -0.52 9.26 1.20
C PHE A 65 -0.30 7.77 0.89
N LEU A 66 -0.74 6.85 1.75
CA LEU A 66 -0.73 5.42 1.47
C LEU A 66 -1.52 5.08 0.19
N ILE A 67 -2.72 5.65 0.06
CA ILE A 67 -3.56 5.46 -1.15
C ILE A 67 -2.86 6.05 -2.37
N LEU A 68 -2.40 7.30 -2.29
CA LEU A 68 -1.74 7.99 -3.41
C LEU A 68 -0.49 7.23 -3.88
N PHE A 69 0.39 6.83 -2.96
CA PHE A 69 1.64 6.15 -3.31
C PHE A 69 1.42 4.69 -3.74
N THR A 70 0.37 4.03 -3.24
CA THR A 70 -0.11 2.76 -3.80
C THR A 70 -0.57 2.93 -5.25
N THR A 71 -1.34 3.99 -5.55
CA THR A 71 -1.78 4.30 -6.92
C THR A 71 -0.60 4.62 -7.83
N ILE A 72 0.38 5.40 -7.36
CA ILE A 72 1.59 5.69 -8.12
C ILE A 72 2.38 4.39 -8.38
N GLY A 73 2.58 3.56 -7.36
CA GLY A 73 3.27 2.27 -7.46
C GLY A 73 2.56 1.26 -8.38
N TYR A 74 1.24 1.37 -8.53
CA TYR A 74 0.47 0.57 -9.48
C TYR A 74 0.82 0.90 -10.94
N PHE A 75 1.02 2.17 -11.26
CA PHE A 75 1.40 2.63 -12.60
C PHE A 75 2.91 2.56 -12.84
N PHE A 76 3.71 2.49 -11.77
CA PHE A 76 5.16 2.41 -11.91
C PHE A 76 5.59 1.04 -12.44
N PRO A 77 6.43 0.99 -13.49
CA PRO A 77 6.93 -0.27 -14.01
C PRO A 77 7.83 -0.92 -12.95
N THR A 78 7.46 -2.12 -12.52
CA THR A 78 8.35 -2.94 -11.68
C THR A 78 9.45 -3.53 -12.56
N PRO A 79 10.70 -3.56 -12.10
CA PRO A 79 11.78 -4.18 -12.85
C PRO A 79 11.46 -5.66 -13.13
N GLN A 80 11.68 -6.08 -14.38
CA GLN A 80 11.34 -7.43 -14.82
C GLN A 80 12.44 -8.41 -14.41
N TYR A 81 12.32 -8.98 -13.21
CA TYR A 81 13.16 -10.09 -12.76
C TYR A 81 12.34 -11.39 -12.81
N GLY A 82 12.30 -12.07 -13.97
CA GLY A 82 11.61 -13.36 -14.14
C GLY A 82 10.51 -13.40 -15.23
N PRO A 83 9.77 -14.53 -15.34
CA PRO A 83 9.02 -14.87 -16.55
C PRO A 83 7.69 -14.14 -16.81
N LYS A 84 7.06 -13.50 -15.81
CA LYS A 84 5.89 -12.63 -16.00
C LYS A 84 5.85 -11.56 -14.88
N PRO A 85 5.50 -10.29 -15.19
CA PRO A 85 5.30 -9.28 -14.14
C PRO A 85 4.12 -9.66 -13.25
N TYR A 86 4.21 -9.36 -11.94
CA TYR A 86 3.10 -9.65 -11.02
C TYR A 86 1.76 -9.07 -11.51
N PRO A 87 0.64 -9.81 -11.33
CA PRO A 87 -0.69 -9.28 -11.52
C PRO A 87 -0.85 -7.97 -10.75
N LYS A 88 -1.43 -6.96 -11.38
CA LYS A 88 -1.52 -5.61 -10.78
C LYS A 88 -2.28 -5.60 -9.44
N ILE A 89 -3.21 -6.54 -9.24
CA ILE A 89 -3.93 -6.73 -7.97
C ILE A 89 -2.99 -7.11 -6.83
N ILE A 90 -2.05 -8.04 -7.08
CA ILE A 90 -1.09 -8.50 -6.07
C ILE A 90 -0.16 -7.35 -5.69
N LYS A 91 0.24 -6.51 -6.66
CA LYS A 91 1.03 -5.30 -6.38
C LYS A 91 0.32 -4.34 -5.43
N ILE A 92 -0.97 -4.09 -5.63
CA ILE A 92 -1.78 -3.23 -4.74
C ILE A 92 -1.83 -3.84 -3.34
N LEU A 93 -2.11 -5.14 -3.23
CA LEU A 93 -2.22 -5.80 -1.93
C LEU A 93 -0.90 -5.72 -1.16
N ILE A 94 0.23 -5.98 -1.84
CA ILE A 94 1.57 -5.82 -1.27
C ILE A 94 1.81 -4.37 -0.82
N SER A 95 1.53 -3.41 -1.69
CA SER A 95 1.72 -1.97 -1.43
C SER A 95 0.96 -1.50 -0.20
N VAL A 96 -0.33 -1.88 -0.09
CA VAL A 96 -1.17 -1.49 1.05
C VAL A 96 -0.75 -2.22 2.31
N SER A 97 -0.59 -3.54 2.26
CA SER A 97 -0.23 -4.32 3.45
C SER A 97 1.12 -3.90 4.03
N CYS A 98 2.13 -3.67 3.20
CA CYS A 98 3.44 -3.19 3.67
C CYS A 98 3.39 -1.74 4.14
N GLY A 99 2.58 -0.87 3.52
CA GLY A 99 2.37 0.51 4.02
C GLY A 99 1.71 0.54 5.41
N ILE A 100 0.72 -0.33 5.65
CA ILE A 100 0.08 -0.48 6.96
C ILE A 100 1.07 -1.02 7.98
N LEU A 101 1.83 -2.05 7.61
CA LEU A 101 2.84 -2.64 8.49
C LEU A 101 3.93 -1.62 8.84
N ALA A 102 4.35 -0.78 7.89
CA ALA A 102 5.28 0.30 8.11
C ALA A 102 4.74 1.35 9.09
N PHE A 103 3.45 1.67 9.00
CA PHE A 103 2.80 2.58 9.94
C PHE A 103 2.79 2.00 11.36
N ILE A 104 2.39 0.74 11.52
CA ILE A 104 2.39 0.04 12.81
C ILE A 104 3.81 -0.06 13.39
N TYR A 105 4.80 -0.36 12.54
CA TYR A 105 6.19 -0.43 12.94
C TYR A 105 6.70 0.93 13.43
N TYR A 106 6.42 2.01 12.70
CA TYR A 106 6.79 3.37 13.09
C TYR A 106 6.19 3.76 14.44
N LEU A 107 4.89 3.48 14.65
CA LEU A 107 4.23 3.68 15.94
C LEU A 107 4.87 2.88 17.06
N HIS A 108 5.28 1.64 16.77
CA HIS A 108 5.92 0.78 17.75
C HIS A 108 7.31 1.31 18.15
N THR A 109 8.10 1.85 17.22
CA THR A 109 9.46 2.33 17.48
C THR A 109 9.50 3.75 18.03
N GLU A 110 8.84 4.69 17.37
CA GLU A 110 8.95 6.13 17.68
C GLU A 110 7.97 6.57 18.76
N LYS A 111 6.92 5.78 19.04
CA LYS A 111 5.84 6.07 20.01
C LYS A 111 5.08 7.39 19.80
N VAL A 112 5.39 8.12 18.73
CA VAL A 112 4.84 9.44 18.38
C VAL A 112 4.54 9.45 16.89
N ILE A 113 3.46 10.13 16.50
CA ILE A 113 3.14 10.38 15.10
C ILE A 113 3.62 11.79 14.76
N ASN A 114 4.52 11.88 13.79
CA ASN A 114 5.00 13.15 13.26
C ASN A 114 5.00 13.09 11.72
N PHE A 115 5.41 14.17 11.06
CA PHE A 115 5.45 14.23 9.59
C PHE A 115 6.32 13.14 8.94
N ALA A 116 7.36 12.66 9.62
CA ALA A 116 8.19 11.58 9.08
C ALA A 116 7.42 10.27 8.95
N ALA A 117 6.40 10.02 9.79
CA ALA A 117 5.51 8.87 9.65
C ALA A 117 4.80 8.86 8.29
N ILE A 118 4.37 10.02 7.80
CA ILE A 118 3.68 10.14 6.51
C ILE A 118 4.59 9.71 5.38
N PHE A 119 5.81 10.25 5.32
CA PHE A 119 6.79 9.92 4.30
C PHE A 119 7.28 8.47 4.40
N TRP A 120 7.41 7.94 5.62
CA TRP A 120 7.77 6.55 5.85
C TRP A 120 6.73 5.60 5.28
N VAL A 121 5.45 5.81 5.61
CA VAL A 121 4.34 5.00 5.11
C VAL A 121 4.22 5.11 3.58
N ALA A 122 4.30 6.32 3.05
CA ALA A 122 4.25 6.57 1.61
C ALA A 122 5.39 5.85 0.86
N GLY A 123 6.61 6.00 1.35
CA GLY A 123 7.80 5.42 0.76
C GLY A 123 7.77 3.89 0.78
N VAL A 124 7.44 3.29 1.94
CA VAL A 124 7.35 1.83 2.04
C VAL A 124 6.24 1.31 1.13
N SER A 125 5.06 1.95 1.12
CA SER A 125 3.96 1.53 0.25
C SER A 125 4.38 1.51 -1.23
N PHE A 126 5.02 2.58 -1.71
CA PHE A 126 5.48 2.69 -3.09
C PHE A 126 6.57 1.67 -3.47
N VAL A 127 7.56 1.45 -2.61
CA VAL A 127 8.74 0.61 -2.92
C VAL A 127 8.45 -0.89 -2.76
N SER A 128 7.51 -1.25 -1.88
CA SER A 128 7.26 -2.65 -1.50
C SER A 128 7.00 -3.62 -2.67
N PRO A 129 6.18 -3.27 -3.70
CA PRO A 129 5.96 -4.17 -4.83
C PRO A 129 7.24 -4.52 -5.60
N ALA A 130 8.17 -3.57 -5.75
CA ALA A 130 9.44 -3.80 -6.43
C ALA A 130 10.38 -4.66 -5.57
N THR A 131 10.47 -4.38 -4.27
CA THR A 131 11.31 -5.15 -3.34
C THR A 131 10.86 -6.60 -3.24
N ILE A 132 9.56 -6.87 -3.10
CA ILE A 132 9.05 -8.25 -3.03
C ILE A 132 9.30 -9.00 -4.34
N HIS A 133 9.16 -8.33 -5.49
CA HIS A 133 9.47 -8.94 -6.79
C HIS A 133 10.95 -9.30 -6.92
N LEU A 134 11.85 -8.46 -6.41
CA LEU A 134 13.28 -8.74 -6.37
C LEU A 134 13.59 -9.94 -5.47
N ILE A 135 13.01 -9.97 -4.26
CA ILE A 135 13.19 -11.06 -3.29
C ILE A 135 12.70 -12.40 -3.89
N HIS A 136 11.54 -12.39 -4.54
CA HIS A 136 11.00 -13.58 -5.19
C HIS A 136 11.90 -14.09 -6.32
N ALA A 137 12.40 -13.19 -7.18
CA ALA A 137 13.33 -13.56 -8.24
C ALA A 137 14.65 -14.13 -7.69
N ALA A 138 15.18 -13.53 -6.63
CA ALA A 138 16.37 -14.02 -5.95
C ALA A 138 16.14 -15.41 -5.33
N ALA A 139 14.97 -15.64 -4.71
CA ALA A 139 14.62 -16.93 -4.14
C ALA A 139 14.54 -18.04 -5.20
N ILE A 140 13.93 -17.75 -6.37
CA ILE A 140 13.89 -18.70 -7.50
C ILE A 140 15.31 -19.01 -7.99
N LYS A 141 16.16 -17.99 -8.16
CA LYS A 141 17.54 -18.19 -8.63
C LYS A 141 18.37 -19.03 -7.65
N LEU A 142 18.22 -18.77 -6.34
CA LEU A 142 18.88 -19.56 -5.29
C LEU A 142 18.36 -21.01 -5.27
N ALA A 143 17.05 -21.21 -5.43
CA ALA A 143 16.46 -22.54 -5.50
C ALA A 143 16.96 -23.31 -6.73
N GLY A 144 16.96 -22.69 -7.91
CA GLY A 144 17.45 -23.28 -9.16
C GLY A 144 18.93 -23.68 -9.09
N THR A 145 19.76 -22.85 -8.45
CA THR A 145 21.18 -23.17 -8.22
C THR A 145 21.35 -24.41 -7.34
N LYS A 146 20.48 -24.61 -6.33
CA LYS A 146 20.53 -25.80 -5.46
C LYS A 146 19.98 -27.06 -6.14
N THR A 147 19.04 -26.93 -7.07
CA THR A 147 18.41 -28.05 -7.76
C THR A 147 19.05 -28.36 -9.12
N ASN A 148 20.10 -27.63 -9.51
CA ASN A 148 20.74 -27.72 -10.83
C ASN A 148 19.77 -27.45 -12.00
N VAL A 149 18.70 -26.70 -11.73
CA VAL A 149 17.71 -26.27 -12.71
C VAL A 149 18.19 -24.94 -13.27
N THR A 150 18.44 -24.90 -14.57
CA THR A 150 18.99 -23.72 -15.24
C THR A 150 17.91 -22.71 -15.61
N ASP A 151 18.31 -21.47 -15.89
CA ASP A 151 17.40 -20.43 -16.40
C ASP A 151 16.73 -20.84 -17.74
N GLU A 152 17.38 -21.71 -18.52
CA GLU A 152 16.80 -22.29 -19.74
C GLU A 152 15.66 -23.28 -19.46
N ASP A 153 15.79 -24.09 -18.40
CA ASP A 153 14.75 -25.03 -17.98
C ASP A 153 13.52 -24.28 -17.47
N LEU A 154 13.74 -23.20 -16.69
CA LEU A 154 12.66 -22.32 -16.23
C LEU A 154 11.95 -21.63 -17.40
N LYS A 155 12.69 -21.22 -18.45
CA LYS A 155 12.08 -20.66 -19.68
C LYS A 155 11.23 -21.70 -20.41
N LYS A 156 11.74 -22.93 -20.61
CA LYS A 156 10.99 -24.01 -21.27
C LYS A 156 9.73 -24.38 -20.51
N ILE A 157 9.79 -24.44 -19.18
CA ILE A 157 8.62 -24.67 -18.32
C ILE A 157 7.59 -23.55 -18.52
N ASN A 158 8.00 -22.29 -18.48
CA ASN A 158 7.11 -21.16 -18.70
C ASN A 158 6.47 -21.18 -20.10
N GLU A 159 7.23 -21.52 -21.15
CA GLU A 159 6.70 -21.68 -22.51
C GLU A 159 5.67 -22.81 -22.61
N SER A 160 5.88 -23.92 -21.90
CA SER A 160 4.94 -25.05 -21.88
C SER A 160 3.61 -24.70 -21.19
N PHE A 161 3.64 -23.87 -20.16
CA PHE A 161 2.42 -23.35 -19.53
C PHE A 161 1.71 -22.34 -20.44
N ARG A 162 2.46 -21.47 -21.15
CA ARG A 162 1.87 -20.52 -22.11
C ARG A 162 1.15 -21.22 -23.26
N ARG A 163 1.73 -22.31 -23.79
CA ARG A 163 1.12 -23.08 -24.89
C ARG A 163 -0.19 -23.76 -24.48
N ARG A 164 -0.33 -24.16 -23.21
CA ARG A 164 -1.60 -24.71 -22.65
C ARG A 164 -2.67 -23.66 -22.37
N GLU A 165 -2.31 -22.39 -22.22
CA GLU A 165 -3.29 -21.29 -22.07
C GLU A 165 -3.89 -20.87 -23.43
N GLU A 166 -3.26 -21.26 -24.55
CA GLU A 166 -3.65 -20.92 -25.92
C GLU A 166 -4.46 -22.01 -26.64
N GLU A 167 -4.59 -23.20 -26.04
CA GLU A 167 -5.46 -24.34 -26.47
C GLU A 167 -6.81 -24.32 -25.74
#